data_AF-A0A7X0RHS8-F1
#
_entry.id   AF-A0A7X0RHS8-F1
#
_cell.length_a   1.000
_cell.length_b   1.000
_cell.length_c   1.000
_cell.angle_alpha   90.00
_cell.angle_beta   90.00
_cell.angle_gamma   90.00
#
_symmetry.space_group_name_H-M   'P 1'
#
loop_
_entity.id
_entity.type
_entity.pdbx_description
1 polymer ?
#
loop_
_entity_poly.entity_id
_entity_poly.type
_entity_poly.pdbx_seq_one_letter_code
_entity_poly.pdbx_strand_id
1 'polypeptide(L)'
;MDHDLRPSRPNPQEQAVASRLAVAAERLARRSGKRPSYVPDTENRDAGYVFFRWQDGVYVYEARERGRVCLRRTTTSTDQLVRWLVEDLARDVVPSGPPSGARGWWRRGRLGRGTWAERVEALVDHALAGDPAEALGGDEETVVARRLAEVVERLERISGRRPGWVPTTENRDGGHDFYRFADGFYRWSAHERGVPVFERSTRSQDRFVGWIAISLVRDCATAHELAHRVEGEDSRRQWFGLWEEWARALDPQWGDEVAARVAGILRTAPFVDRPVR
;
A
#
# COMPACT_ATOMS: atom_id res chain seq x y z
N MET A 1 -11.66 42.13 -11.83
CA MET A 1 -10.29 41.59 -11.69
C MET A 1 -10.46 40.18 -11.14
N ASP A 2 -10.68 39.23 -12.06
CA ASP A 2 -10.70 37.80 -11.73
C ASP A 2 -9.25 37.38 -11.52
N HIS A 3 -8.86 37.18 -10.26
CA HIS A 3 -7.65 36.44 -9.96
C HIS A 3 -7.92 34.98 -10.33
N ASP A 4 -7.12 34.50 -11.27
CA ASP A 4 -7.01 33.09 -11.70
C ASP A 4 -6.74 32.22 -10.45
N LEU A 5 -7.82 31.73 -9.82
CA LEU A 5 -7.80 30.82 -8.66
C LEU A 5 -7.44 29.41 -9.13
N ARG A 6 -6.25 29.23 -9.68
CA ARG A 6 -5.69 27.88 -9.75
C ARG A 6 -5.46 27.42 -8.31
N PRO A 7 -6.01 26.26 -7.90
CA PRO A 7 -5.76 25.74 -6.57
C PRO A 7 -4.25 25.61 -6.40
N SER A 8 -3.71 26.32 -5.41
CA SER A 8 -2.32 26.20 -5.04
C SER A 8 -2.09 24.75 -4.64
N ARG A 9 -1.03 24.11 -5.16
CA ARG A 9 -0.71 22.73 -4.77
C ARG A 9 -0.59 22.69 -3.25
N PRO A 10 -1.25 21.73 -2.58
CA PRO A 10 -1.19 21.62 -1.12
C PRO A 10 0.25 21.45 -0.68
N ASN A 11 0.64 22.15 0.38
CA ASN A 11 1.99 22.05 0.93
C ASN A 11 2.19 20.70 1.65
N PRO A 12 3.44 20.32 2.01
CA PRO A 12 3.71 19.02 2.64
C PRO A 12 2.90 18.76 3.91
N GLN A 13 2.66 19.80 4.72
CA GLN A 13 1.87 19.71 5.95
C GLN A 13 0.40 19.39 5.67
N GLU A 14 -0.17 19.97 4.61
CA GLU A 14 -1.53 19.71 4.17
C GLU A 14 -1.67 18.32 3.54
N GLN A 15 -0.68 17.91 2.73
CA GLN A 15 -0.63 16.57 2.14
C GLN A 15 -0.59 15.49 3.23
N ALA A 16 0.23 15.68 4.26
CA ALA A 16 0.33 14.74 5.38
C ALA A 16 -1.02 14.56 6.12
N VAL A 17 -1.78 15.64 6.31
CA VAL A 17 -3.12 15.59 6.91
C VAL A 17 -4.10 14.89 5.97
N ALA A 18 -4.12 15.26 4.68
CA ALA A 18 -5.01 14.67 3.69
C ALA A 18 -4.82 13.14 3.57
N SER A 19 -3.57 12.66 3.55
CA SER A 19 -3.26 11.23 3.52
C SER A 19 -3.80 10.50 4.74
N ARG A 20 -3.59 11.05 5.96
CA ARG A 20 -4.10 10.45 7.19
C ARG A 20 -5.63 10.45 7.24
N LEU A 21 -6.25 11.52 6.75
CA LEU A 21 -7.69 11.66 6.71
C LEU A 21 -8.34 10.67 5.72
N ALA A 22 -7.73 10.42 4.56
CA ALA A 22 -8.21 9.44 3.60
C ALA A 22 -8.25 8.03 4.20
N VAL A 23 -7.20 7.65 4.94
CA VAL A 23 -7.14 6.35 5.65
C VAL A 23 -8.22 6.27 6.73
N ALA A 24 -8.36 7.31 7.55
CA ALA A 24 -9.39 7.35 8.58
C ALA A 24 -10.80 7.28 8.00
N ALA A 25 -11.08 7.97 6.89
CA ALA A 25 -12.37 7.91 6.19
C ALA A 25 -12.70 6.50 5.69
N GLU A 26 -11.72 5.78 5.14
CA GLU A 26 -11.89 4.38 4.69
C GLU A 26 -12.13 3.43 5.88
N ARG A 27 -11.41 3.61 7.00
CA ARG A 27 -11.66 2.85 8.24
C ARG A 27 -13.06 3.10 8.78
N LEU A 28 -13.49 4.37 8.84
CA LEU A 28 -14.85 4.75 9.21
C LEU A 28 -15.88 4.09 8.30
N ALA A 29 -15.65 4.08 6.99
CA ALA A 29 -16.54 3.44 6.02
C ALA A 29 -16.66 1.92 6.22
N ARG A 30 -15.53 1.23 6.44
CA ARG A 30 -15.51 -0.22 6.70
C ARG A 30 -16.19 -0.58 8.01
N ARG A 31 -15.97 0.22 9.05
CA ARG A 31 -16.52 -0.04 10.38
C ARG A 31 -18.01 0.27 10.47
N SER A 32 -18.42 1.42 9.96
CA SER A 32 -19.82 1.88 9.99
C SER A 32 -20.67 1.25 8.90
N GLY A 33 -20.07 0.81 7.79
CA GLY A 33 -20.79 0.38 6.58
C GLY A 33 -21.32 1.54 5.74
N LYS A 34 -21.00 2.79 6.10
CA LYS A 34 -21.41 4.01 5.38
C LYS A 34 -20.18 4.86 5.07
N ARG A 35 -20.02 5.28 3.82
CA ARG A 35 -18.99 6.24 3.44
C ARG A 35 -19.39 7.65 3.91
N PRO A 36 -18.46 8.46 4.44
CA PRO A 36 -18.72 9.88 4.61
C PRO A 36 -19.16 10.50 3.28
N SER A 37 -20.16 11.36 3.33
CA SER A 37 -20.68 12.13 2.20
C SER A 37 -19.68 13.14 1.66
N TYR A 38 -18.76 13.58 2.52
CA TYR A 38 -17.69 14.50 2.20
C TYR A 38 -16.45 14.16 3.03
N VAL A 39 -15.26 14.32 2.43
CA VAL A 39 -13.98 14.25 3.11
C VAL A 39 -13.32 15.63 3.03
N PRO A 40 -13.08 16.32 4.17
CA PRO A 40 -12.44 17.62 4.19
C PRO A 40 -11.15 17.67 3.38
N ASP A 41 -11.00 18.74 2.62
CA ASP A 41 -9.83 19.04 1.81
C ASP A 41 -9.33 20.46 2.11
N THR A 42 -8.43 20.97 1.27
CA THR A 42 -7.88 22.32 1.41
C THR A 42 -8.75 23.40 0.75
N GLU A 43 -9.87 23.03 0.16
CA GLU A 43 -10.70 23.94 -0.64
C GLU A 43 -11.97 24.35 0.11
N ASN A 44 -12.19 25.65 0.23
CA ASN A 44 -13.43 26.17 0.77
C ASN A 44 -14.54 26.06 -0.29
N ARG A 45 -15.57 25.25 -0.02
CA ARG A 45 -16.75 25.09 -0.88
C ARG A 45 -17.93 26.01 -0.52
N ASP A 46 -17.79 26.85 0.51
CA ASP A 46 -18.76 27.85 0.99
C ASP A 46 -20.19 27.33 1.26
N ALA A 47 -20.31 26.06 1.66
CA ALA A 47 -21.59 25.39 1.92
C ALA A 47 -21.66 24.76 3.33
N GLY A 48 -20.96 25.36 4.30
CA GLY A 48 -20.87 24.87 5.68
C GLY A 48 -19.92 23.68 5.86
N TYR A 49 -19.29 23.19 4.78
CA TYR A 49 -18.28 22.15 4.85
C TYR A 49 -16.99 22.69 5.46
N VAL A 50 -16.40 21.87 6.33
CA VAL A 50 -15.10 22.11 6.94
C VAL A 50 -13.99 21.86 5.93
N PHE A 51 -13.03 22.77 5.88
CA PHE A 51 -11.78 22.65 5.14
C PHE A 51 -10.63 23.01 6.07
N PHE A 52 -9.40 22.70 5.67
CA PHE A 52 -8.22 23.05 6.45
C PHE A 52 -7.11 23.61 5.57
N ARG A 53 -6.23 24.41 6.16
CA ARG A 53 -5.05 24.95 5.48
C ARG A 53 -3.91 25.16 6.45
N TRP A 54 -2.68 25.09 5.96
CA TRP A 54 -1.49 25.45 6.73
C TRP A 54 -1.07 26.88 6.36
N GLN A 55 -1.07 27.76 7.35
CA GLN A 55 -0.78 29.17 7.18
C GLN A 55 0.09 29.64 8.35
N ASP A 56 1.19 30.32 8.06
CA ASP A 56 2.04 30.98 9.07
C ASP A 56 2.45 30.06 10.24
N GLY A 57 2.73 28.78 9.94
CA GLY A 57 3.15 27.80 10.94
C GLY A 57 2.02 27.18 11.76
N VAL A 58 0.75 27.43 11.41
CA VAL A 58 -0.42 26.87 12.08
C VAL A 58 -1.39 26.25 11.08
N TYR A 59 -2.04 25.17 11.48
CA TYR A 59 -3.24 24.70 10.80
C TYR A 59 -4.42 25.58 11.17
N VAL A 60 -5.18 25.98 10.15
CA VAL A 60 -6.47 26.63 10.27
C VAL A 60 -7.53 25.64 9.79
N TYR A 61 -8.41 25.24 10.69
CA TYR A 61 -9.59 24.43 10.39
C TYR A 61 -10.81 25.37 10.42
N GLU A 62 -11.55 25.44 9.33
CA GLU A 62 -12.57 26.47 9.13
C GLU A 62 -13.77 25.91 8.36
N ALA A 63 -14.97 26.39 8.67
CA ALA A 63 -16.15 26.21 7.83
C ALA A 63 -16.72 27.59 7.50
N ARG A 64 -17.18 27.76 6.25
CA ARG A 64 -17.88 28.95 5.80
C ARG A 64 -19.22 28.63 5.20
N GLU A 65 -20.19 29.50 5.46
CA GLU A 65 -21.49 29.47 4.82
C GLU A 65 -21.83 30.88 4.31
N ARG A 66 -22.03 31.01 3.00
CA ARG A 66 -22.36 32.28 2.34
C ARG A 66 -21.36 33.39 2.66
N GLY A 67 -20.07 33.06 2.60
CA GLY A 67 -18.94 33.95 2.87
C GLY A 67 -18.70 34.24 4.35
N ARG A 68 -19.52 33.71 5.28
CA ARG A 68 -19.35 33.92 6.72
C ARG A 68 -18.66 32.74 7.38
N VAL A 69 -17.67 33.02 8.22
CA VAL A 69 -17.02 32.00 9.05
C VAL A 69 -18.00 31.55 10.13
N CYS A 70 -18.42 30.29 10.10
CA CYS A 70 -19.33 29.69 11.08
C CYS A 70 -18.59 28.80 12.09
N LEU A 71 -17.41 28.29 11.72
CA LEU A 71 -16.52 27.54 12.60
C LEU A 71 -15.08 27.90 12.27
N ARG A 72 -14.26 28.14 13.29
CA ARG A 72 -12.81 28.30 13.11
C ARG A 72 -12.06 27.80 14.33
N ARG A 73 -11.03 27.00 14.11
CA ARG A 73 -10.06 26.55 15.12
C ARG A 73 -8.66 26.58 14.52
N THR A 74 -7.66 26.68 15.39
CA THR A 74 -6.26 26.64 14.98
C THR A 74 -5.46 25.69 15.85
N THR A 75 -4.45 25.06 15.27
CA THR A 75 -3.52 24.19 16.01
C THR A 75 -2.17 24.12 15.30
N THR A 76 -1.11 23.90 16.05
CA THR A 76 0.21 23.53 15.49
C THR A 76 0.38 22.01 15.36
N SER A 77 -0.52 21.22 15.94
CA SER A 77 -0.43 19.77 15.99
C SER A 77 -1.20 19.11 14.84
N THR A 78 -0.49 18.34 14.02
CA THR A 78 -1.10 17.51 12.98
C THR A 78 -2.09 16.50 13.57
N ASP A 79 -1.76 15.87 14.72
CA ASP A 79 -2.63 14.89 15.37
C ASP A 79 -3.93 15.51 15.84
N GLN A 80 -3.85 16.72 16.43
CA GLN A 80 -5.03 17.43 16.90
C GLN A 80 -5.95 17.83 15.74
N LEU A 81 -5.38 18.31 14.62
CA LEU A 81 -6.17 18.61 13.43
C LEU A 81 -6.84 17.36 12.87
N VAL A 82 -6.08 16.27 12.69
CA VAL A 82 -6.61 15.00 12.17
C VAL A 82 -7.75 14.50 13.05
N ARG A 83 -7.61 14.59 14.38
CA ARG A 83 -8.70 14.22 15.30
C ARG A 83 -9.97 15.04 15.06
N TRP A 84 -9.88 16.37 14.94
CA TRP A 84 -11.06 17.21 14.67
C TRP A 84 -11.75 16.83 13.35
N LEU A 85 -10.97 16.59 12.31
CA LEU A 85 -11.50 16.20 11.00
C LEU A 85 -12.18 14.83 11.05
N VAL A 86 -11.57 13.86 11.74
CA VAL A 86 -12.14 12.51 11.91
C VAL A 86 -13.40 12.53 12.77
N GLU A 87 -13.47 13.38 13.79
CA GLU A 87 -14.68 13.61 14.58
C GLU A 87 -15.85 14.05 13.70
N ASP A 88 -15.64 14.99 12.77
CA ASP A 88 -16.70 15.43 11.85
C ASP A 88 -17.12 14.33 10.88
N LEU A 89 -16.17 13.57 10.33
CA LEU A 89 -16.48 12.42 9.48
C LEU A 89 -17.30 11.37 10.24
N ALA A 90 -16.92 11.10 11.50
CA ALA A 90 -17.62 10.15 12.35
C ALA A 90 -19.07 10.61 12.61
N ARG A 91 -19.30 11.91 12.84
CA ARG A 91 -20.67 12.47 13.01
C ARG A 91 -21.53 12.28 11.77
N ASP A 92 -20.97 12.39 10.56
CA ASP A 92 -21.71 12.18 9.32
C ASP A 92 -22.11 10.71 9.11
N VAL A 93 -21.27 9.76 9.52
CA VAL A 93 -21.57 8.34 9.35
C VAL A 93 -22.42 7.74 10.49
N VAL A 94 -22.51 8.40 11.65
CA VAL A 94 -23.35 7.96 12.78
C VAL A 94 -24.75 8.61 12.72
N PRO A 95 -25.83 7.81 12.60
CA PRO A 95 -27.19 8.34 12.59
C PRO A 95 -27.54 9.09 13.88
N SER A 96 -28.08 10.30 13.76
CA SER A 96 -28.40 11.23 14.86
C SER A 96 -29.74 10.95 15.58
N GLY A 97 -30.47 9.88 15.23
CA GLY A 97 -31.76 9.54 15.84
C GLY A 97 -31.81 8.18 16.58
N PRO A 98 -32.77 7.98 17.50
CA PRO A 98 -33.14 6.64 17.97
C PRO A 98 -33.66 5.81 16.78
N PRO A 99 -33.50 4.47 16.80
CA PRO A 99 -33.81 3.63 15.64
C PRO A 99 -35.32 3.61 15.35
N SER A 100 -35.80 4.48 14.47
CA SER A 100 -37.12 4.35 13.88
C SER A 100 -37.04 3.36 12.71
N GLY A 101 -37.40 2.10 12.98
CA GLY A 101 -38.00 1.24 11.95
C GLY A 101 -37.10 0.42 11.01
N ALA A 102 -35.77 0.52 11.01
CA ALA A 102 -34.93 -0.29 10.13
C ALA A 102 -34.35 -1.55 10.83
N ARG A 103 -35.07 -2.67 10.75
CA ARG A 103 -34.71 -4.00 11.32
C ARG A 103 -33.45 -4.69 10.74
N GLY A 104 -32.58 -4.00 9.97
CA GLY A 104 -31.50 -4.66 9.21
C GLY A 104 -30.06 -4.44 9.69
N TRP A 105 -29.75 -3.31 10.34
CA TRP A 105 -28.36 -2.87 10.49
C TRP A 105 -27.69 -3.32 11.80
N TRP A 106 -28.45 -3.51 12.87
CA TRP A 106 -27.91 -3.76 14.21
C TRP A 106 -27.61 -5.24 14.53
N ARG A 107 -28.09 -6.20 13.72
CA ARG A 107 -27.83 -7.64 13.94
C ARG A 107 -26.40 -8.08 13.62
N ARG A 108 -25.56 -7.20 13.05
CA ARG A 108 -24.16 -7.52 12.71
C ARG A 108 -23.10 -7.00 13.70
N GLY A 109 -23.48 -6.58 14.91
CA GLY A 109 -22.56 -6.50 16.07
C GLY A 109 -21.34 -5.56 15.96
N ARG A 110 -21.32 -4.58 15.04
CA ARG A 110 -20.11 -3.75 14.80
C ARG A 110 -20.04 -2.45 15.60
N LEU A 111 -21.13 -1.92 16.13
CA LEU A 111 -21.09 -0.73 16.99
C LEU A 111 -21.92 -1.04 18.24
N GLY A 112 -21.28 -1.00 19.42
CA GLY A 112 -21.86 -1.40 20.69
C GLY A 112 -23.09 -0.59 21.10
N ARG A 113 -23.73 -0.97 22.21
CA ARG A 113 -24.80 -0.18 22.83
C ARG A 113 -24.17 1.05 23.50
N GLY A 114 -24.70 2.25 23.24
CA GLY A 114 -24.20 3.51 23.81
C GLY A 114 -24.96 4.73 23.25
N THR A 115 -24.74 5.89 23.87
CA THR A 115 -25.21 7.19 23.40
C THR A 115 -24.63 7.54 22.02
N TRP A 116 -25.19 8.55 21.35
CA TRP A 116 -24.63 9.00 20.07
C TRP A 116 -23.18 9.48 20.23
N ALA A 117 -22.88 10.24 21.30
CA ALA A 117 -21.53 10.71 21.59
C ALA A 117 -20.53 9.56 21.80
N GLU A 118 -20.88 8.56 22.61
CA GLU A 118 -20.02 7.39 22.84
C GLU A 118 -19.76 6.58 21.55
N ARG A 119 -20.76 6.51 20.65
CA ARG A 119 -20.60 5.83 19.35
C ARG A 119 -19.70 6.61 18.40
N VAL A 120 -19.78 7.94 18.42
CA VAL A 120 -18.87 8.81 17.67
C VAL A 120 -17.44 8.65 18.21
N GLU A 121 -17.25 8.78 19.52
CA GLU A 121 -15.92 8.61 20.14
C GLU A 121 -15.33 7.22 19.86
N ALA A 122 -16.11 6.15 20.00
CA ALA A 122 -15.62 4.80 19.68
C ALA A 122 -15.22 4.63 18.20
N LEU A 123 -15.88 5.33 17.27
CA LEU A 123 -15.51 5.35 15.86
C LEU A 123 -14.27 6.21 15.59
N VAL A 124 -14.15 7.35 16.26
CA VAL A 124 -12.96 8.21 16.20
C VAL A 124 -11.76 7.45 16.72
N ASP A 125 -11.86 6.88 17.92
CA ASP A 125 -10.82 6.05 18.49
C ASP A 125 -10.51 4.87 17.58
N HIS A 126 -11.49 4.18 17.00
CA HIS A 126 -11.20 3.10 16.04
C HIS A 126 -10.48 3.59 14.78
N ALA A 127 -10.91 4.72 14.21
CA ALA A 127 -10.32 5.29 13.00
C ALA A 127 -8.88 5.77 13.25
N LEU A 128 -8.60 6.27 14.45
CA LEU A 128 -7.29 6.77 14.89
C LEU A 128 -6.39 5.69 15.51
N ALA A 129 -6.96 4.64 16.11
CA ALA A 129 -6.25 3.56 16.81
C ALA A 129 -5.78 2.44 15.87
N GLY A 130 -6.23 2.42 14.62
CA GLY A 130 -5.52 1.64 13.63
C GLY A 130 -4.10 2.19 13.56
N ASP A 131 -3.13 1.29 13.78
CA ASP A 131 -1.71 1.56 13.86
C ASP A 131 -1.31 2.67 12.86
N PRO A 132 -0.55 3.70 13.23
CA PRO A 132 0.05 4.60 12.24
C PRO A 132 0.73 3.81 11.11
N ALA A 133 1.18 2.57 11.34
CA ALA A 133 1.64 1.63 10.31
C ALA A 133 0.63 1.30 9.19
N GLU A 134 -0.68 1.27 9.46
CA GLU A 134 -1.73 1.08 8.44
C GLU A 134 -2.07 2.39 7.70
N ALA A 135 -1.75 3.56 8.27
CA ALA A 135 -1.75 4.84 7.56
C ALA A 135 -0.42 5.10 6.81
N LEU A 136 0.63 4.39 7.21
CA LEU A 136 1.95 4.31 6.59
C LEU A 136 2.09 3.12 5.63
N GLY A 137 1.01 2.38 5.34
CA GLY A 137 0.99 1.42 4.24
C GLY A 137 1.39 2.09 2.92
N GLY A 138 1.20 3.41 2.81
CA GLY A 138 1.73 4.23 1.74
C GLY A 138 3.23 4.53 1.79
N ASP A 139 3.92 4.52 2.92
CA ASP A 139 5.36 4.82 2.96
C ASP A 139 6.19 3.55 2.72
N GLU A 140 5.95 2.49 3.50
CA GLU A 140 6.72 1.26 3.38
C GLU A 140 6.48 0.53 2.05
N GLU A 141 5.22 0.42 1.60
CA GLU A 141 4.92 -0.18 0.30
C GLU A 141 5.40 0.71 -0.85
N THR A 142 5.41 2.04 -0.70
CA THR A 142 5.99 2.94 -1.72
C THR A 142 7.51 2.85 -1.75
N VAL A 143 8.18 2.75 -0.61
CA VAL A 143 9.63 2.53 -0.56
C VAL A 143 9.97 1.20 -1.21
N VAL A 144 9.23 0.13 -0.91
CA VAL A 144 9.38 -1.16 -1.58
C VAL A 144 9.14 -1.01 -3.09
N ALA A 145 8.04 -0.36 -3.51
CA ALA A 145 7.73 -0.15 -4.93
C ALA A 145 8.85 0.62 -5.66
N ARG A 146 9.38 1.69 -5.05
CA ARG A 146 10.51 2.46 -5.58
C ARG A 146 11.76 1.60 -5.70
N ARG A 147 12.12 0.85 -4.65
CA ARG A 147 13.29 -0.04 -4.67
C ARG A 147 13.15 -1.16 -5.70
N LEU A 148 11.94 -1.71 -5.87
CA LEU A 148 11.67 -2.69 -6.92
C LEU A 148 11.77 -2.08 -8.32
N ALA A 149 11.32 -0.83 -8.51
CA ALA A 149 11.53 -0.12 -9.77
C ALA A 149 13.02 0.10 -10.07
N GLU A 150 13.82 0.51 -9.08
CA GLU A 150 15.28 0.64 -9.20
C GLU A 150 15.95 -0.70 -9.54
N VAL A 151 15.51 -1.81 -8.92
CA VAL A 151 15.96 -3.17 -9.24
C VAL A 151 15.61 -3.53 -10.69
N VAL A 152 14.38 -3.28 -11.14
CA VAL A 152 13.93 -3.57 -12.51
C VAL A 152 14.76 -2.79 -13.53
N GLU A 153 14.98 -1.50 -13.32
CA GLU A 153 15.80 -0.68 -14.22
C GLU A 153 17.26 -1.15 -14.28
N ARG A 154 17.83 -1.54 -13.14
CA ARG A 154 19.19 -2.10 -13.11
C ARG A 154 19.25 -3.46 -13.79
N LEU A 155 18.28 -4.33 -13.54
CA LEU A 155 18.19 -5.65 -14.16
C LEU A 155 18.04 -5.52 -15.67
N GLU A 156 17.22 -4.59 -16.16
CA GLU A 156 17.05 -4.34 -17.59
C GLU A 156 18.36 -3.88 -18.24
N ARG A 157 19.12 -3.01 -17.57
CA ARG A 157 20.46 -2.62 -18.06
C ARG A 157 21.46 -3.75 -18.10
N ILE A 158 21.42 -4.67 -17.13
CA ILE A 158 22.37 -5.80 -17.04
C ILE A 158 22.00 -6.89 -18.05
N SER A 159 20.72 -7.25 -18.11
CA SER A 159 20.24 -8.42 -18.86
C SER A 159 19.73 -8.10 -20.27
N GLY A 160 19.51 -6.81 -20.57
CA GLY A 160 18.79 -6.36 -21.78
C GLY A 160 17.31 -6.74 -21.77
N ARG A 161 16.74 -7.13 -20.63
CA ARG A 161 15.38 -7.66 -20.50
C ARG A 161 14.64 -7.06 -19.32
N ARG A 162 13.36 -6.77 -19.55
CA ARG A 162 12.44 -6.35 -18.49
C ARG A 162 11.62 -7.55 -18.00
N PRO A 163 11.39 -7.71 -16.69
CA PRO A 163 10.50 -8.75 -16.18
C PRO A 163 9.08 -8.60 -16.75
N GLY A 164 8.43 -9.72 -17.06
CA GLY A 164 7.05 -9.72 -17.58
C GLY A 164 6.00 -9.36 -16.53
N TRP A 165 6.34 -9.54 -15.25
CA TRP A 165 5.50 -9.20 -14.11
C TRP A 165 6.39 -8.66 -12.98
N VAL A 166 5.92 -7.60 -12.34
CA VAL A 166 6.52 -7.07 -11.12
C VAL A 166 5.42 -7.05 -10.06
N PRO A 167 5.61 -7.71 -8.91
CA PRO A 167 4.57 -7.76 -7.88
C PRO A 167 4.14 -6.36 -7.45
N THR A 168 2.85 -6.22 -7.12
CA THR A 168 2.28 -4.98 -6.58
C THR A 168 1.51 -5.28 -5.30
N THR A 169 0.80 -4.30 -4.74
CA THR A 169 -0.02 -4.50 -3.54
C THR A 169 -1.40 -5.12 -3.84
N GLU A 170 -1.74 -5.24 -5.12
CA GLU A 170 -3.01 -5.79 -5.60
C GLU A 170 -2.94 -7.32 -5.70
N ASN A 171 -3.84 -8.01 -4.99
CA ASN A 171 -4.04 -9.43 -5.18
C ASN A 171 -4.95 -9.65 -6.40
N ARG A 172 -4.37 -10.15 -7.49
CA ARG A 172 -5.09 -10.46 -8.74
C ARG A 172 -5.60 -11.89 -8.84
N ASP A 173 -5.29 -12.73 -7.84
CA ASP A 173 -5.46 -14.18 -7.91
C ASP A 173 -4.71 -14.78 -9.12
N GLY A 174 -4.95 -16.04 -9.48
CA GLY A 174 -4.39 -16.69 -10.66
C GLY A 174 -2.88 -16.99 -10.58
N GLY A 175 -2.33 -17.06 -9.36
CA GLY A 175 -0.91 -17.29 -9.12
C GLY A 175 -0.05 -16.03 -9.26
N HIS A 176 -0.65 -14.86 -9.54
CA HIS A 176 0.07 -13.60 -9.51
C HIS A 176 0.43 -13.24 -8.07
N ASP A 177 1.71 -13.07 -7.83
CA ASP A 177 2.22 -12.66 -6.54
C ASP A 177 2.01 -11.17 -6.28
N PHE A 178 1.78 -10.85 -5.02
CA PHE A 178 1.54 -9.52 -4.50
C PHE A 178 2.21 -9.38 -3.14
N TYR A 179 2.36 -8.15 -2.67
CA TYR A 179 2.91 -7.88 -1.35
C TYR A 179 2.08 -6.92 -0.53
N ARG A 180 2.25 -6.97 0.80
CA ARG A 180 1.67 -6.00 1.73
C ARG A 180 2.60 -5.72 2.90
N PHE A 181 2.47 -4.53 3.47
CA PHE A 181 3.02 -4.20 4.78
C PHE A 181 1.89 -4.12 5.81
N ALA A 182 1.94 -5.00 6.82
CA ALA A 182 0.95 -5.02 7.89
C ALA A 182 1.56 -5.56 9.18
N ASP A 183 1.17 -4.98 10.31
CA ASP A 183 1.60 -5.39 11.66
C ASP A 183 3.13 -5.38 11.85
N GLY A 184 3.84 -4.47 11.15
CA GLY A 184 5.30 -4.39 11.17
C GLY A 184 6.02 -5.48 10.37
N PHE A 185 5.32 -6.17 9.47
CA PHE A 185 5.88 -7.19 8.59
C PHE A 185 5.59 -6.89 7.12
N TYR A 186 6.61 -7.11 6.29
CA TYR A 186 6.42 -7.30 4.85
C TYR A 186 5.98 -8.73 4.59
N ARG A 187 4.92 -8.91 3.80
CA ARG A 187 4.40 -10.20 3.36
C ARG A 187 4.40 -10.26 1.84
N TRP A 188 4.88 -11.35 1.28
CA TRP A 188 4.87 -11.66 -0.15
C TRP A 188 4.17 -12.98 -0.34
N SER A 189 3.09 -12.96 -1.12
CA SER A 189 2.19 -14.10 -1.26
C SER A 189 1.68 -14.18 -2.70
N ALA A 190 1.30 -15.37 -3.13
CA ALA A 190 0.51 -15.58 -4.34
C ALA A 190 -0.68 -16.47 -4.02
N HIS A 191 -1.83 -16.16 -4.60
CA HIS A 191 -3.05 -16.94 -4.43
C HIS A 191 -3.49 -17.50 -5.78
N GLU A 192 -3.98 -18.72 -5.80
CA GLU A 192 -4.61 -19.34 -6.96
C GLU A 192 -5.97 -19.93 -6.56
N ARG A 193 -7.03 -19.42 -7.20
CA ARG A 193 -8.44 -19.76 -6.92
C ARG A 193 -8.79 -19.54 -5.45
N GLY A 194 -8.33 -18.43 -4.89
CA GLY A 194 -8.51 -18.08 -3.48
C GLY A 194 -7.65 -18.85 -2.48
N VAL A 195 -6.79 -19.77 -2.93
CA VAL A 195 -5.91 -20.58 -2.06
C VAL A 195 -4.47 -20.03 -2.11
N PRO A 196 -3.80 -19.80 -0.97
CA PRO A 196 -2.39 -19.41 -0.98
C PRO A 196 -1.50 -20.49 -1.62
N VAL A 197 -0.76 -20.11 -2.65
CA VAL A 197 0.25 -20.95 -3.33
C VAL A 197 1.58 -20.88 -2.58
N PHE A 198 1.95 -19.68 -2.15
CA PHE A 198 3.03 -19.47 -1.20
C PHE A 198 2.77 -18.22 -0.37
N GLU A 199 3.43 -18.16 0.78
CA GLU A 199 3.51 -16.98 1.62
C GLU A 199 4.90 -16.93 2.27
N ARG A 200 5.49 -15.73 2.31
CA ARG A 200 6.71 -15.43 3.03
C ARG A 200 6.59 -14.09 3.73
N SER A 201 7.16 -13.98 4.93
CA SER A 201 7.13 -12.73 5.70
C SER A 201 8.45 -12.44 6.40
N THR A 202 8.75 -11.15 6.56
CA THR A 202 9.97 -10.65 7.23
C THR A 202 9.71 -9.27 7.80
N ARG A 203 10.48 -8.88 8.82
CA ARG A 203 10.51 -7.49 9.32
C ARG A 203 11.58 -6.64 8.63
N SER A 204 12.49 -7.25 7.89
CA SER A 204 13.58 -6.57 7.18
C SER A 204 13.16 -6.23 5.75
N GLN A 205 13.13 -4.92 5.43
CA GLN A 205 12.85 -4.40 4.10
C GLN A 205 13.87 -4.90 3.07
N ASP A 206 15.17 -4.90 3.42
CA ASP A 206 16.23 -5.35 2.51
C ASP A 206 16.07 -6.82 2.13
N ARG A 207 15.80 -7.66 3.13
CA ARG A 207 15.52 -9.08 2.90
C ARG A 207 14.28 -9.28 2.03
N PHE A 208 13.27 -8.45 2.25
CA PHE A 208 12.02 -8.50 1.49
C PHE A 208 12.23 -8.17 0.01
N VAL A 209 12.89 -7.04 -0.26
CA VAL A 209 13.26 -6.61 -1.61
C VAL A 209 14.15 -7.65 -2.28
N GLY A 210 15.11 -8.22 -1.55
CA GLY A 210 15.99 -9.27 -2.07
C GLY A 210 15.26 -10.53 -2.53
N TRP A 211 14.22 -10.97 -1.80
CA TRP A 211 13.41 -12.12 -2.23
C TRP A 211 12.72 -11.90 -3.57
N ILE A 212 12.10 -10.73 -3.73
CA ILE A 212 11.39 -10.38 -4.96
C ILE A 212 12.40 -10.16 -6.09
N ALA A 213 13.49 -9.43 -5.83
CA ALA A 213 14.55 -9.20 -6.81
C ALA A 213 15.12 -10.51 -7.37
N ILE A 214 15.49 -11.46 -6.50
CA ILE A 214 15.96 -12.80 -6.91
C ILE A 214 14.92 -13.52 -7.78
N SER A 215 13.63 -13.36 -7.50
CA SER A 215 12.55 -13.93 -8.33
C SER A 215 12.47 -13.25 -9.70
N LEU A 216 12.54 -11.92 -9.76
CA LEU A 216 12.54 -11.17 -11.01
C LEU A 216 13.71 -11.55 -11.91
N VAL A 217 14.91 -11.70 -11.34
CA VAL A 217 16.10 -12.14 -12.08
C VAL A 217 15.88 -13.54 -12.66
N ARG A 218 15.32 -14.47 -11.87
CA ARG A 218 15.00 -15.83 -12.35
C ARG A 218 14.10 -15.76 -13.58
N ASP A 219 13.03 -14.96 -13.51
CA ASP A 219 12.05 -14.88 -14.58
C ASP A 219 12.67 -14.31 -15.87
N CYS A 220 13.53 -13.28 -15.75
CA CYS A 220 14.33 -12.78 -16.88
C CYS A 220 15.30 -13.82 -17.43
N ALA A 221 15.98 -14.58 -16.57
CA ALA A 221 16.96 -15.60 -16.97
C ALA A 221 16.27 -16.75 -17.72
N THR A 222 15.13 -17.23 -17.22
CA THR A 222 14.31 -18.24 -17.90
C THR A 222 13.76 -17.72 -19.23
N ALA A 223 13.30 -16.47 -19.30
CA ALA A 223 12.85 -15.87 -20.56
C ALA A 223 14.00 -15.72 -21.57
N HIS A 224 15.22 -15.43 -21.11
CA HIS A 224 16.40 -15.39 -21.95
C HIS A 224 16.73 -16.77 -22.51
N GLU A 225 16.76 -17.79 -21.65
CA GLU A 225 16.98 -19.18 -22.07
C GLU A 225 15.94 -19.62 -23.09
N LEU A 226 14.65 -19.34 -22.86
CA LEU A 226 13.60 -19.74 -23.79
C LEU A 226 13.80 -19.15 -25.20
N ALA A 227 14.34 -17.93 -25.28
CA ALA A 227 14.59 -17.25 -26.55
C ALA A 227 15.89 -17.69 -27.24
N HIS A 228 16.84 -18.25 -26.51
CA HIS A 228 18.18 -18.60 -27.00
C HIS A 228 18.55 -20.06 -26.71
N ARG A 229 17.56 -20.91 -26.53
CA ARG A 229 17.72 -22.27 -26.03
C ARG A 229 18.70 -23.04 -26.91
N VAL A 230 19.75 -23.57 -26.28
CA VAL A 230 20.61 -24.57 -26.90
C VAL A 230 19.91 -25.93 -26.78
N GLU A 231 19.55 -26.52 -27.92
CA GLU A 231 18.89 -27.82 -27.95
C GLU A 231 19.81 -28.93 -27.45
N GLY A 232 19.25 -29.90 -26.73
CA GLY A 232 20.00 -31.01 -26.13
C GLY A 232 20.61 -30.73 -24.75
N GLU A 233 20.81 -29.47 -24.36
CA GLU A 233 21.25 -29.14 -23.00
C GLU A 233 20.08 -29.07 -22.00
N ASP A 234 20.34 -29.42 -20.74
CA ASP A 234 19.40 -29.14 -19.65
C ASP A 234 19.18 -27.63 -19.53
N SER A 235 17.95 -27.17 -19.77
CA SER A 235 17.58 -25.75 -19.68
C SER A 235 18.08 -25.07 -18.39
N ARG A 236 18.11 -25.79 -17.26
CA ARG A 236 18.58 -25.25 -15.98
C ARG A 236 20.05 -24.88 -16.01
N ARG A 237 20.88 -25.61 -16.77
CA ARG A 237 22.30 -25.27 -16.93
C ARG A 237 22.47 -23.89 -17.57
N GLN A 238 21.61 -23.57 -18.53
CA GLN A 238 21.62 -22.29 -19.23
C GLN A 238 21.12 -21.17 -18.31
N TRP A 239 19.90 -21.29 -17.76
CA TRP A 239 19.34 -20.17 -17.00
C TRP A 239 19.82 -20.05 -15.54
N PHE A 240 20.31 -21.11 -14.89
CA PHE A 240 20.89 -20.99 -13.54
C PHE A 240 22.14 -20.11 -13.54
N GLY A 241 22.99 -20.24 -14.58
CA GLY A 241 24.19 -19.40 -14.72
C GLY A 241 23.82 -17.92 -14.81
N LEU A 242 22.86 -17.58 -15.69
CA LEU A 242 22.35 -16.22 -15.83
C LEU A 242 21.67 -15.71 -14.55
N TRP A 243 20.93 -16.58 -13.86
CA TRP A 243 20.27 -16.23 -12.60
C TRP A 243 21.29 -15.82 -11.53
N GLU A 244 22.35 -16.60 -11.36
CA GLU A 244 23.43 -16.28 -10.42
C GLU A 244 24.19 -15.02 -10.85
N GLU A 245 24.61 -14.95 -12.12
CA GLU A 245 25.40 -13.85 -12.66
C GLU A 245 24.68 -12.51 -12.49
N TRP A 246 23.42 -12.43 -12.93
CA TRP A 246 22.65 -11.19 -12.88
C TRP A 246 22.23 -10.84 -11.44
N ALA A 247 21.94 -11.83 -10.60
CA ALA A 247 21.69 -11.56 -9.18
C ALA A 247 22.93 -10.98 -8.50
N ARG A 248 24.11 -11.56 -8.74
CA ARG A 248 25.40 -11.07 -8.20
C ARG A 248 25.74 -9.67 -8.71
N ALA A 249 25.42 -9.36 -9.97
CA ALA A 249 25.62 -8.03 -10.55
C ALA A 249 24.70 -6.96 -9.93
N LEU A 250 23.51 -7.34 -9.47
CA LEU A 250 22.62 -6.45 -8.72
C LEU A 250 23.10 -6.26 -7.28
N ASP A 251 23.40 -7.35 -6.60
CA ASP A 251 23.91 -7.39 -5.23
C ASP A 251 24.70 -8.71 -4.99
N PRO A 252 25.97 -8.65 -4.55
CA PRO A 252 26.77 -9.85 -4.30
C PRO A 252 26.11 -10.85 -3.35
N GLN A 253 25.42 -10.37 -2.31
CA GLN A 253 24.74 -11.23 -1.34
C GLN A 253 23.59 -12.00 -2.00
N TRP A 254 22.86 -11.37 -2.93
CA TRP A 254 21.80 -12.07 -3.68
C TRP A 254 22.38 -13.13 -4.62
N GLY A 255 23.53 -12.85 -5.23
CA GLY A 255 24.29 -13.84 -5.98
C GLY A 255 24.65 -15.07 -5.15
N ASP A 256 25.15 -14.86 -3.94
CA ASP A 256 25.53 -15.96 -3.03
C ASP A 256 24.30 -16.76 -2.57
N GLU A 257 23.17 -16.08 -2.30
CA GLU A 257 21.89 -16.74 -2.00
C GLU A 257 21.40 -17.61 -3.17
N VAL A 258 21.54 -17.13 -4.41
CA VAL A 258 21.20 -17.88 -5.62
C VAL A 258 22.13 -19.07 -5.80
N ALA A 259 23.45 -18.88 -5.67
CA ALA A 259 24.43 -19.96 -5.78
C ALA A 259 24.14 -21.09 -4.78
N ALA A 260 23.86 -20.73 -3.51
CA ALA A 260 23.49 -21.69 -2.48
C ALA A 260 22.19 -22.43 -2.81
N ARG A 261 21.20 -21.73 -3.38
CA ARG A 261 19.93 -22.33 -3.81
C ARG A 261 20.12 -23.29 -4.99
N VAL A 262 20.89 -22.90 -6.01
CA VAL A 262 21.22 -23.73 -7.17
C VAL A 262 21.95 -24.99 -6.73
N ALA A 263 22.98 -24.87 -5.88
CA ALA A 263 23.67 -26.01 -5.30
C ALA A 263 22.70 -26.92 -4.51
N GLY A 264 21.77 -26.32 -3.77
CA GLY A 264 20.69 -27.04 -3.09
C GLY A 264 19.84 -27.90 -4.02
N ILE A 265 19.38 -27.33 -5.14
CA ILE A 265 18.56 -28.02 -6.14
C ILE A 265 19.36 -29.15 -6.81
N LEU A 266 20.60 -28.88 -7.20
CA LEU A 266 21.43 -29.84 -7.94
C LEU A 266 21.87 -31.05 -7.10
N ARG A 267 21.90 -30.93 -5.77
CA ARG A 267 22.10 -32.09 -4.89
C ARG A 267 21.00 -33.13 -5.01
N THR A 268 19.75 -32.70 -5.22
CA THR A 268 18.59 -33.60 -5.30
C THR A 268 18.14 -33.87 -6.74
N ALA A 269 18.47 -32.97 -7.67
CA ALA A 269 18.09 -33.05 -9.07
C ALA A 269 19.26 -32.56 -9.96
N PRO A 270 20.30 -33.39 -10.17
CA PRO A 270 21.42 -33.07 -11.05
C PRO A 270 20.98 -32.70 -12.48
N PHE A 271 21.87 -32.07 -13.25
CA PHE A 271 21.62 -31.79 -14.66
C PHE A 271 21.49 -33.08 -15.47
N VAL A 272 20.59 -33.09 -16.46
CA VAL A 272 20.39 -34.20 -17.38
C VAL A 272 20.32 -33.65 -18.82
N ASP A 273 21.44 -33.79 -19.53
CA ASP A 273 21.53 -33.40 -20.94
C ASP A 273 20.99 -34.54 -21.82
N ARG A 274 20.38 -34.20 -22.97
CA ARG A 274 19.83 -35.14 -23.94
C ARG A 274 20.59 -35.05 -25.27
N PRO A 275 20.77 -36.17 -25.98
CA PRO A 275 21.33 -36.12 -27.32
C PRO A 275 20.39 -35.31 -28.24
N VAL A 276 20.97 -34.38 -29.01
CA VAL A 276 20.28 -33.67 -30.10
C VAL A 276 19.88 -34.71 -31.15
N ARG A 277 18.63 -34.66 -31.60
CA ARG A 277 18.11 -35.56 -32.64
C ARG A 277 18.30 -34.99 -34.03
#